data_AF-A0A432RM71-F1
#
_entry.id   AF-A0A432RM71-F1
#
_cell.length_a   1.000
_cell.length_b   1.000
_cell.length_c   1.000
_cell.angle_alpha   90.00
_cell.angle_beta   90.00
_cell.angle_gamma   90.00
#
_symmetry.space_group_name_H-M   'P 1'
#
loop_
_entity.id
_entity.type
_entity.pdbx_description
1 polymer ?
#
loop_
_entity_poly.entity_id
_entity_poly.type
_entity_poly.pdbx_seq_one_letter_code
_entity_poly.pdbx_strand_id
1 'polypeptide(L)'
;MNAIAILTALFFSQSLWADIPSHRQPTLAPGYAPLPFEAPKAGSYSLPPIGPAADGSVITTEEQKIRLHELMGDRIVLLSFIYSTCTDANGCPLATFVFHRINRLLQKEPELALKLRLLTLSFNPADDTPETLRHYAKSFTGKGVDWRFLTTESEKALQPILDGYRQDIQKIIDQDGQFTGTFSHILRVYLIDRHKQLRNIYSVSFLHPESLINDFKTLVDEEPLEPRSEPNIRQGYSSGSSVSLSRRTGQSADLLGNLTRPPLGLPPVPVPQDNPATTEKISLGRKLFYDRRLSLNNTFSCAMCHIPEQGFSSNEMATAVGIEGRSVRRNSPTLYNVAYAPLLFHDGRETTLENQVWGPLLASNEMGNPSIGYLINKIRSFSDYQGLFEKAFRKGPTVETIGQAIASYERSLISAGSRFDQWHFGGQKNALAEPARRGFRLFVGKAGCNACHQISAEYALFSDDQLHNTGIGYAESMRKMPTTRNIELAPGIHVEVDSDTINRVSEPQANDLGLYEISQQPGDRWKYKTPTLRNISLTAPYMHNGSLATLKQVVRFYNQGGTENENLDPRIKFLGLNETEISDLVEFLRSLTGANIGELLGDAFAAPVGDIR
;
A
#
# COMPACT_ATOMS: atom_id res chain seq x y z
N MET A 1 -7.43 8.82 -84.27
CA MET A 1 -8.30 9.14 -83.12
C MET A 1 -7.43 9.11 -81.86
N ASN A 2 -7.32 10.28 -81.22
CA ASN A 2 -6.86 10.65 -79.87
C ASN A 2 -5.64 9.91 -79.25
N ALA A 3 -4.48 10.48 -78.91
CA ALA A 3 -4.04 11.79 -78.36
C ALA A 3 -3.64 11.70 -76.85
N ILE A 4 -2.41 12.19 -76.57
CA ILE A 4 -1.91 12.87 -75.35
C ILE A 4 -1.58 11.93 -74.16
N ALA A 5 -0.34 11.73 -73.68
CA ALA A 5 0.83 12.56 -73.34
C ALA A 5 0.86 13.11 -71.89
N ILE A 6 2.09 13.13 -71.32
CA ILE A 6 2.69 14.12 -70.39
C ILE A 6 2.92 13.74 -68.89
N LEU A 7 4.24 13.68 -68.57
CA LEU A 7 4.99 14.20 -67.38
C LEU A 7 4.68 13.63 -65.97
N THR A 8 5.57 13.56 -64.97
CA THR A 8 6.83 14.29 -64.65
C THR A 8 7.56 13.54 -63.53
N ALA A 9 8.89 13.65 -63.49
CA ALA A 9 9.72 13.29 -62.34
C ALA A 9 9.57 14.29 -61.17
N LEU A 10 9.73 13.84 -59.93
CA LEU A 10 10.22 14.66 -58.81
C LEU A 10 10.73 13.78 -57.66
N PHE A 11 12.01 13.99 -57.35
CA PHE A 11 12.70 13.57 -56.13
C PHE A 11 12.04 14.16 -54.89
N PHE A 12 11.78 13.36 -53.86
CA PHE A 12 11.83 13.77 -52.46
C PHE A 12 12.06 12.52 -51.57
N SER A 13 13.31 12.31 -51.16
CA SER A 13 13.65 11.41 -50.06
C SER A 13 13.66 12.21 -48.76
N GLN A 14 12.59 12.14 -47.98
CA GLN A 14 12.60 12.54 -46.57
C GLN A 14 11.74 11.59 -45.73
N SER A 15 12.31 11.23 -44.57
CA SER A 15 11.66 10.66 -43.38
C SER A 15 10.89 9.35 -43.56
N LEU A 16 11.61 8.23 -43.44
CA LEU A 16 11.06 7.03 -42.79
C LEU A 16 10.61 7.40 -41.37
N TRP A 17 9.72 6.58 -40.79
CA TRP A 17 8.99 6.78 -39.52
C TRP A 17 7.72 7.63 -39.62
N ALA A 18 6.91 7.36 -40.65
CA ALA A 18 5.45 7.58 -40.60
C ALA A 18 4.75 6.36 -39.99
N ASP A 19 3.79 6.64 -39.10
CA ASP A 19 2.68 5.79 -38.62
C ASP A 19 2.97 4.31 -38.29
N ILE A 20 3.27 4.04 -37.01
CA ILE A 20 3.19 2.70 -36.44
C ILE A 20 1.74 2.45 -35.94
N PRO A 21 1.07 1.37 -36.37
CA PRO A 21 -0.25 0.97 -35.88
C PRO A 21 -0.28 0.73 -34.36
N SER A 22 -1.45 0.87 -33.73
CA SER A 22 -1.69 0.80 -32.28
C SER A 22 -1.21 -0.46 -31.54
N HIS A 23 -0.73 -1.50 -32.24
CA HIS A 23 -0.28 -2.76 -31.64
C HIS A 23 1.22 -2.88 -31.35
N ARG A 24 2.01 -1.81 -31.53
CA ARG A 24 3.41 -1.75 -31.03
C ARG A 24 3.75 -0.36 -30.51
N GLN A 25 3.07 0.10 -29.46
CA GLN A 25 3.63 1.19 -28.67
C GLN A 25 4.82 0.64 -27.88
N PRO A 26 5.99 1.29 -27.89
CA PRO A 26 7.10 0.90 -27.03
C PRO A 26 6.63 0.98 -25.56
N THR A 27 6.89 -0.06 -24.79
CA THR A 27 6.70 -0.03 -23.33
C THR A 27 7.59 1.07 -22.77
N LEU A 28 6.98 2.16 -22.28
CA LEU A 28 7.71 3.36 -21.88
C LEU A 28 8.57 3.13 -20.63
N ALA A 29 8.12 2.22 -19.78
CA ALA A 29 8.83 1.76 -18.61
C ALA A 29 8.30 0.36 -18.21
N PRO A 30 9.04 -0.40 -17.37
CA PRO A 30 8.59 -1.70 -16.89
C PRO A 30 7.24 -1.61 -16.16
N GLY A 31 6.24 -2.34 -16.63
CA GLY A 31 4.88 -2.29 -16.09
C GLY A 31 4.01 -1.14 -16.64
N TYR A 32 4.55 -0.26 -17.49
CA TYR A 32 3.78 0.78 -18.16
C TYR A 32 3.02 0.20 -19.37
N ALA A 33 1.72 -0.04 -19.19
CA ALA A 33 0.80 -0.48 -20.22
C ALA A 33 0.02 0.71 -20.82
N PRO A 34 -0.66 0.57 -21.96
CA PRO A 34 -1.68 1.52 -22.38
C PRO A 34 -2.70 1.75 -21.26
N LEU A 35 -3.32 2.94 -21.22
CA LEU A 35 -4.43 3.23 -20.31
C LEU A 35 -5.41 2.04 -20.34
N PRO A 36 -5.67 1.38 -19.19
CA PRO A 36 -6.57 0.23 -19.16
C PRO A 36 -8.03 0.61 -19.39
N PHE A 37 -8.31 1.91 -19.61
CA PHE A 37 -9.61 2.49 -19.78
C PHE A 37 -9.64 3.64 -20.78
N GLU A 38 -10.84 3.97 -21.25
CA GLU A 38 -11.06 5.15 -22.06
C GLU A 38 -11.05 6.40 -21.19
N ALA A 39 -10.09 7.30 -21.43
CA ALA A 39 -9.98 8.55 -20.68
C ALA A 39 -11.28 9.38 -20.83
N PRO A 40 -11.81 9.98 -19.75
CA PRO A 40 -13.05 10.73 -19.79
C PRO A 40 -12.93 11.93 -20.74
N LYS A 41 -13.99 12.22 -21.49
CA LYS A 41 -14.01 13.34 -22.46
C LYS A 41 -13.75 14.66 -21.72
N ALA A 42 -12.91 15.51 -22.31
CA ALA A 42 -12.65 16.84 -21.78
C ALA A 42 -13.98 17.61 -21.56
N GLY A 43 -14.08 18.31 -20.43
CA GLY A 43 -15.28 19.07 -20.04
C GLY A 43 -16.44 18.23 -19.48
N SER A 44 -16.34 16.89 -19.43
CA SER A 44 -17.39 16.04 -18.84
C SER A 44 -17.33 15.92 -17.31
N TYR A 45 -16.33 16.53 -16.68
CA TYR A 45 -16.09 16.53 -15.24
C TYR A 45 -15.43 17.86 -14.84
N SER A 46 -15.35 18.12 -13.53
CA SER A 46 -14.59 19.23 -12.97
C SER A 46 -13.46 18.71 -12.09
N LEU A 47 -12.35 19.45 -12.03
CA LEU A 47 -11.19 19.09 -11.22
C LEU A 47 -11.19 19.95 -9.95
N PRO A 48 -11.47 19.47 -8.74
CA PRO A 48 -11.51 20.35 -7.57
C PRO A 48 -10.13 20.96 -7.26
N PRO A 49 -10.04 22.20 -6.71
CA PRO A 49 -8.78 22.73 -6.21
C PRO A 49 -8.31 21.93 -4.98
N ILE A 50 -7.10 21.39 -5.03
CA ILE A 50 -6.45 20.63 -3.95
C ILE A 50 -5.78 21.56 -2.95
N GLY A 51 -5.25 22.69 -3.44
CA GLY A 51 -4.55 23.70 -2.64
C GLY A 51 -3.65 24.58 -3.51
N PRO A 52 -3.03 25.61 -2.93
CA PRO A 52 -2.17 26.53 -3.67
C PRO A 52 -0.88 25.83 -4.12
N ALA A 53 -0.44 26.12 -5.35
CA ALA A 53 0.87 25.75 -5.86
C ALA A 53 1.96 26.49 -5.09
N ALA A 54 3.04 25.80 -4.71
CA ALA A 54 4.15 26.43 -4.00
C ALA A 54 4.92 27.40 -4.92
N ASP A 55 5.52 28.42 -4.31
CA ASP A 55 6.35 29.40 -5.01
C ASP A 55 7.78 29.38 -4.44
N GLY A 56 8.75 29.79 -5.27
CA GLY A 56 10.15 29.84 -4.88
C GLY A 56 11.01 30.45 -5.97
N SER A 57 12.27 30.75 -5.64
CA SER A 57 13.22 31.24 -6.65
C SER A 57 13.77 30.06 -7.44
N VAL A 58 13.66 30.14 -8.76
CA VAL A 58 14.18 29.16 -9.72
C VAL A 58 15.08 29.85 -10.73
N ILE A 59 15.95 29.07 -11.36
CA ILE A 59 16.90 29.51 -12.39
C ILE A 59 16.55 28.80 -13.69
N THR A 60 16.35 29.55 -14.76
CA THR A 60 16.08 28.96 -16.09
C THR A 60 17.36 28.50 -16.78
N THR A 61 17.22 27.77 -17.89
CA THR A 61 18.34 27.40 -18.79
C THR A 61 19.04 28.60 -19.42
N GLU A 62 18.47 29.80 -19.35
CA GLU A 62 19.07 31.08 -19.78
C GLU A 62 19.71 31.83 -18.61
N GLU A 63 19.90 31.16 -17.46
CA GLU A 63 20.51 31.71 -16.24
C GLU A 63 19.72 32.88 -15.61
N GLN A 64 18.42 32.97 -15.93
CA GLN A 64 17.54 33.98 -15.36
C GLN A 64 17.00 33.49 -14.01
N LYS A 65 17.25 34.26 -12.94
CA LYS A 65 16.62 34.07 -11.63
C LYS A 65 15.20 34.65 -11.66
N ILE A 66 14.19 33.82 -11.47
CA ILE A 66 12.77 34.20 -11.52
C ILE A 66 11.98 33.48 -10.43
N ARG A 67 10.81 34.02 -10.05
CA ARG A 67 9.87 33.30 -9.17
C ARG A 67 9.10 32.26 -9.97
N LEU A 68 8.90 31.07 -9.40
CA LEU A 68 8.18 29.97 -10.05
C LEU A 68 6.76 30.40 -10.47
N HIS A 69 6.06 31.16 -9.63
CA HIS A 69 4.74 31.73 -9.93
C HIS A 69 4.74 32.76 -11.06
N GLU A 70 5.81 33.54 -11.20
CA GLU A 70 5.97 34.49 -12.31
C GLU A 70 6.20 33.72 -13.62
N LEU A 71 6.99 32.64 -13.54
CA LEU A 71 7.21 31.73 -14.66
C LEU A 71 5.95 30.92 -15.02
N MET A 72 5.02 30.69 -14.11
CA MET A 72 3.72 30.07 -14.47
C MET A 72 2.90 31.00 -15.36
N GLY A 73 2.87 32.30 -15.05
CA GLY A 73 2.09 33.29 -15.80
C GLY A 73 0.58 32.99 -15.77
N ASP A 74 -0.13 33.38 -16.83
CA ASP A 74 -1.56 33.12 -17.01
C ASP A 74 -1.83 31.82 -17.81
N ARG A 75 -1.01 30.79 -17.57
CA ARG A 75 -1.10 29.50 -18.27
C ARG A 75 -1.40 28.38 -17.30
N ILE A 76 -2.04 27.33 -17.82
CA ILE A 76 -2.12 26.05 -17.11
C ILE A 76 -0.73 25.42 -17.17
N VAL A 77 -0.29 24.85 -16.05
CA VAL A 77 1.05 24.31 -15.89
C VAL A 77 1.02 22.83 -15.55
N LEU A 78 1.82 22.05 -16.26
CA LEU A 78 2.24 20.73 -15.80
C LEU A 78 3.65 20.84 -15.24
N LEU A 79 3.80 20.59 -13.94
CA LEU A 79 5.08 20.64 -13.23
C LEU A 79 5.54 19.22 -12.89
N SER A 80 6.79 18.89 -13.23
CA SER A 80 7.45 17.65 -12.83
C SER A 80 8.78 17.95 -12.13
N PHE A 81 9.10 17.14 -11.12
CA PHE A 81 10.39 17.16 -10.43
C PHE A 81 11.27 16.02 -10.94
N ILE A 82 12.47 16.34 -11.43
CA ILE A 82 13.40 15.35 -11.99
C ILE A 82 14.86 15.59 -11.54
N TYR A 83 15.78 14.77 -12.01
CA TYR A 83 17.19 15.13 -12.16
C TYR A 83 17.75 14.47 -13.42
N SER A 84 18.75 15.09 -14.06
CA SER A 84 19.18 14.68 -15.41
C SER A 84 19.88 13.32 -15.47
N THR A 85 20.48 12.87 -14.37
CA THR A 85 21.20 11.60 -14.27
C THR A 85 20.34 10.44 -13.75
N CYS A 86 19.02 10.63 -13.65
CA CYS A 86 18.11 9.61 -13.14
C CYS A 86 18.06 8.36 -14.03
N THR A 87 18.30 7.19 -13.43
CA THR A 87 18.27 5.89 -14.10
C THR A 87 16.98 5.10 -13.84
N ASP A 88 16.08 5.59 -12.98
CA ASP A 88 14.81 4.91 -12.71
C ASP A 88 13.85 5.09 -13.89
N ALA A 89 13.66 4.05 -14.69
CA ALA A 89 12.78 4.07 -15.85
C ALA A 89 11.33 4.45 -15.52
N ASN A 90 10.83 4.12 -14.32
CA ASN A 90 9.49 4.48 -13.83
C ASN A 90 9.44 5.88 -13.19
N GLY A 91 10.57 6.57 -13.10
CA GLY A 91 10.72 7.89 -12.49
C GLY A 91 10.85 9.02 -13.54
N CYS A 92 11.98 9.73 -13.51
CA CYS A 92 12.21 10.93 -14.34
C CYS A 92 12.11 10.70 -15.87
N PRO A 93 12.64 9.61 -16.44
CA PRO A 93 12.49 9.29 -17.86
C PRO A 93 11.02 9.15 -18.28
N LEU A 94 10.17 8.52 -17.45
CA LEU A 94 8.75 8.38 -17.73
C LEU A 94 8.05 9.73 -17.82
N ALA A 95 8.22 10.60 -16.82
CA ALA A 95 7.61 11.95 -16.86
C ALA A 95 8.11 12.78 -18.04
N THR A 96 9.42 12.73 -18.32
CA THR A 96 9.99 13.44 -19.48
C THR A 96 9.40 12.92 -20.79
N PHE A 97 9.25 11.60 -20.94
CA PHE A 97 8.66 11.02 -22.15
C PHE A 97 7.18 11.41 -22.30
N VAL A 98 6.41 11.38 -21.20
CA VAL A 98 4.99 11.77 -21.22
C VAL A 98 4.85 13.25 -21.62
N PHE A 99 5.68 14.14 -21.07
CA PHE A 99 5.71 15.56 -21.48
C PHE A 99 6.08 15.72 -22.96
N HIS A 100 7.06 14.96 -23.45
CA HIS A 100 7.42 14.96 -24.87
C HIS A 100 6.25 14.51 -25.77
N ARG A 101 5.49 13.49 -25.35
CA ARG A 101 4.30 13.02 -26.08
C ARG A 101 3.18 14.05 -26.05
N ILE A 102 2.93 14.70 -24.91
CA ILE A 102 1.96 15.81 -24.80
C ILE A 102 2.35 16.95 -25.76
N ASN A 103 3.62 17.36 -25.74
CA ASN A 103 4.12 18.39 -26.65
C ASN A 103 3.86 18.02 -28.12
N ARG A 104 4.16 16.78 -28.51
CA ARG A 104 3.95 16.30 -29.89
C ARG A 104 2.47 16.21 -30.28
N LEU A 105 1.59 15.84 -29.35
CA LEU A 105 0.15 15.79 -29.59
C LEU A 105 -0.42 17.20 -29.78
N LEU A 106 -0.02 18.14 -28.92
CA LEU A 106 -0.51 19.54 -28.97
C LEU A 106 0.09 20.36 -30.11
N GLN A 107 1.15 19.90 -30.79
CA GLN A 107 1.60 20.51 -32.05
C GLN A 107 0.49 20.54 -33.12
N LYS A 108 -0.48 19.61 -33.05
CA LYS A 108 -1.64 19.58 -33.96
C LYS A 108 -2.74 20.57 -33.56
N GLU A 109 -2.68 21.15 -32.36
CA GLU A 109 -3.67 22.07 -31.78
C GLU A 109 -2.95 23.35 -31.25
N PRO A 110 -2.42 24.21 -32.13
CA PRO A 110 -1.53 25.31 -31.73
C PRO A 110 -2.18 26.33 -30.77
N GLU A 111 -3.49 26.56 -30.89
CA GLU A 111 -4.20 27.45 -29.97
C GLU A 111 -4.23 26.92 -28.53
N LEU A 112 -4.35 25.61 -28.36
CA LEU A 112 -4.28 24.96 -27.05
C LEU A 112 -2.84 24.91 -26.54
N ALA A 113 -1.87 24.65 -27.42
CA ALA A 113 -0.46 24.63 -27.03
C ALA A 113 0.00 25.96 -26.39
N LEU A 114 -0.59 27.10 -26.78
CA LEU A 114 -0.31 28.42 -26.19
C LEU A 114 -0.84 28.58 -24.75
N LYS A 115 -1.83 27.78 -24.35
CA LYS A 115 -2.47 27.83 -23.02
C LYS A 115 -1.80 26.91 -22.00
N LEU A 116 -0.95 25.99 -22.45
CA LEU A 116 -0.19 25.06 -21.61
C LEU A 116 1.27 25.50 -21.50
N ARG A 117 1.86 25.30 -20.31
CA ARG A 117 3.30 25.40 -20.09
C ARG A 117 3.78 24.17 -19.33
N LEU A 118 4.85 23.55 -19.84
CA LEU A 118 5.48 22.40 -19.19
C LEU A 118 6.68 22.93 -18.39
N LEU A 119 6.72 22.63 -17.10
CA LEU A 119 7.83 22.97 -16.21
C LEU A 119 8.49 21.69 -15.70
N THR A 120 9.79 21.59 -15.87
CA THR A 120 10.60 20.50 -15.37
C THR A 120 11.65 21.07 -14.43
N LEU A 121 11.45 20.90 -13.13
CA LEU A 121 12.33 21.44 -12.09
C LEU A 121 13.26 20.35 -11.58
N SER A 122 14.56 20.57 -11.72
CA SER A 122 15.56 19.69 -11.14
C SER A 122 15.56 19.77 -9.63
N PHE A 123 15.66 18.62 -8.98
CA PHE A 123 15.93 18.53 -7.55
C PHE A 123 17.40 18.23 -7.19
N ASN A 124 18.29 18.21 -8.19
CA ASN A 124 19.73 18.09 -7.99
C ASN A 124 20.48 19.34 -8.48
N PRO A 125 20.30 20.50 -7.84
CA PRO A 125 20.92 21.75 -8.30
C PRO A 125 22.46 21.74 -8.26
N ALA A 126 23.07 20.77 -7.59
CA ALA A 126 24.53 20.60 -7.57
C ALA A 126 25.08 20.16 -8.94
N ASP A 127 24.41 19.22 -9.62
CA ASP A 127 24.85 18.68 -10.91
C ASP A 127 24.04 19.24 -12.10
N ASP A 128 22.77 19.55 -11.86
CA ASP A 128 21.84 20.07 -12.88
C ASP A 128 21.90 21.60 -12.93
N THR A 129 23.05 22.11 -13.35
CA THR A 129 23.24 23.54 -13.64
C THR A 129 22.36 23.99 -14.82
N PRO A 130 22.14 25.30 -15.01
CA PRO A 130 21.44 25.81 -16.20
C PRO A 130 22.02 25.30 -17.51
N GLU A 131 23.35 25.15 -17.60
CA GLU A 131 24.04 24.60 -18.76
C GLU A 131 23.72 23.11 -18.96
N THR A 132 23.87 22.28 -17.91
CA THR A 132 23.55 20.84 -17.95
C THR A 132 22.10 20.61 -18.39
N LEU A 133 21.16 21.35 -17.80
CA LEU A 133 19.74 21.26 -18.16
C LEU A 133 19.47 21.75 -19.58
N ARG A 134 20.21 22.74 -20.08
CA ARG A 134 20.11 23.19 -21.49
C ARG A 134 20.52 22.06 -22.44
N HIS A 135 21.53 21.27 -22.09
CA HIS A 135 21.93 20.09 -22.86
C HIS A 135 20.90 18.96 -22.77
N TYR A 136 20.40 18.66 -21.58
CA TYR A 136 19.33 17.68 -21.38
C TYR A 136 18.07 18.05 -22.19
N ALA A 137 17.67 19.32 -22.13
CA ALA A 137 16.47 19.86 -22.79
C ALA A 137 16.51 19.73 -24.31
N LYS A 138 17.69 19.83 -24.96
CA LYS A 138 17.83 19.76 -26.43
C LYS A 138 17.19 18.51 -27.04
N SER A 139 17.16 17.40 -26.30
CA SER A 139 16.56 16.14 -26.75
C SER A 139 15.02 16.16 -26.77
N PHE A 140 14.41 17.13 -26.11
CA PHE A 140 12.97 17.16 -25.84
C PHE A 140 12.26 18.43 -26.32
N THR A 141 12.97 19.56 -26.33
CA THR A 141 12.43 20.86 -26.74
C THR A 141 12.35 20.95 -28.27
N GLY A 142 11.16 21.29 -28.79
CA GLY A 142 10.90 21.51 -30.22
C GLY A 142 9.82 22.58 -30.40
N LYS A 143 9.35 22.79 -31.64
CA LYS A 143 8.20 23.69 -31.90
C LYS A 143 6.95 23.13 -31.21
N GLY A 144 6.15 23.94 -30.52
CA GLY A 144 4.93 23.47 -29.86
C GLY A 144 4.68 24.16 -28.52
N VAL A 145 4.48 23.36 -27.47
CA VAL A 145 4.22 23.81 -26.11
C VAL A 145 5.48 24.44 -25.50
N ASP A 146 5.29 25.51 -24.73
CA ASP A 146 6.38 26.16 -24.00
C ASP A 146 6.87 25.25 -22.86
N TRP A 147 7.99 24.57 -23.09
CA TRP A 147 8.60 23.66 -22.11
C TRP A 147 9.90 24.24 -21.57
N ARG A 148 9.92 24.49 -20.25
CA ARG A 148 11.06 25.06 -19.52
C ARG A 148 11.66 24.04 -18.57
N PHE A 149 12.98 24.03 -18.54
CA PHE A 149 13.78 23.26 -17.59
C PHE A 149 14.40 24.23 -16.59
N LEU A 150 14.33 23.88 -15.31
CA LEU A 150 14.60 24.77 -14.20
C LEU A 150 15.51 24.09 -13.20
N THR A 151 16.32 24.87 -12.52
CA THR A 151 17.08 24.46 -11.34
C THR A 151 16.93 25.52 -10.24
N THR A 152 17.63 25.37 -9.13
CA THR A 152 17.68 26.38 -8.06
C THR A 152 19.13 26.70 -7.72
N GLU A 153 19.34 27.76 -6.94
CA GLU A 153 20.69 28.15 -6.52
C GLU A 153 21.36 27.13 -5.59
N SER A 154 20.55 26.37 -4.84
CA SER A 154 21.04 25.33 -3.93
C SER A 154 19.87 24.45 -3.46
N GLU A 155 20.19 23.29 -2.89
CA GLU A 155 19.20 22.43 -2.23
C GLU A 155 18.42 23.17 -1.13
N LYS A 156 19.07 24.10 -0.43
CA LYS A 156 18.42 24.94 0.59
C LYS A 156 17.36 25.87 -0.02
N ALA A 157 17.61 26.40 -1.22
CA ALA A 157 16.65 27.23 -1.94
C ALA A 157 15.51 26.40 -2.54
N LEU A 158 15.77 25.13 -2.88
CA LEU A 158 14.79 24.18 -3.39
C LEU A 158 13.83 23.67 -2.30
N GLN A 159 14.33 23.43 -1.09
CA GLN A 159 13.57 22.75 -0.03
C GLN A 159 12.17 23.34 0.23
N PRO A 160 11.97 24.66 0.33
CA PRO A 160 10.63 25.22 0.55
C PRO A 160 9.65 24.93 -0.60
N ILE A 161 10.15 24.79 -1.83
CA ILE A 161 9.34 24.39 -2.98
C ILE A 161 8.90 22.94 -2.81
N LEU A 162 9.86 22.04 -2.52
CA LEU A 162 9.57 20.62 -2.28
C LEU A 162 8.58 20.41 -1.15
N ASP A 163 8.76 21.09 -0.02
CA ASP A 163 7.87 21.02 1.14
C ASP A 163 6.44 21.47 0.77
N GLY A 164 6.32 22.55 0.00
CA GLY A 164 5.03 23.06 -0.46
C GLY A 164 4.30 22.10 -1.40
N TYR A 165 5.04 21.34 -2.21
CA TYR A 165 4.49 20.28 -3.07
C TYR A 165 4.44 18.90 -2.38
N ARG A 166 4.89 18.79 -1.12
CA ARG A 166 5.07 17.54 -0.36
C ARG A 166 5.87 16.49 -1.15
N GLN A 167 6.89 16.95 -1.85
CA GLN A 167 7.76 16.12 -2.66
C GLN A 167 8.98 15.71 -1.84
N ASP A 168 8.90 14.54 -1.20
CA ASP A 168 10.04 13.99 -0.46
C ASP A 168 11.09 13.44 -1.43
N ILE A 169 12.33 13.84 -1.20
CA ILE A 169 13.52 13.33 -1.90
C ILE A 169 14.53 12.83 -0.86
N GLN A 170 15.17 11.70 -1.14
CA GLN A 170 16.21 11.14 -0.29
C GLN A 170 17.47 10.88 -1.12
N LYS A 171 18.59 11.42 -0.66
CA LYS A 171 19.90 11.09 -1.22
C LYS A 171 20.23 9.65 -0.87
N ILE A 172 20.64 8.86 -1.86
CA ILE A 172 21.20 7.54 -1.61
C ILE A 172 22.68 7.74 -1.28
N ILE A 173 23.10 7.22 -0.14
CA ILE A 173 24.45 7.35 0.39
C ILE A 173 25.08 5.96 0.39
N ASP A 174 26.36 5.87 0.03
CA ASP A 174 27.12 4.64 0.09
C ASP A 174 27.58 4.29 1.51
N GLN A 175 28.36 3.22 1.62
CA GLN A 175 28.83 2.70 2.89
C GLN A 175 29.83 3.63 3.60
N ASP A 176 30.46 4.56 2.87
CA ASP A 176 31.45 5.51 3.40
C ASP A 176 30.82 6.88 3.72
N GLY A 177 29.48 6.96 3.69
CA GLY A 177 28.75 8.21 3.93
C GLY A 177 28.79 9.17 2.75
N GLN A 178 29.23 8.73 1.57
CA GLN A 178 29.30 9.56 0.36
C GLN A 178 28.03 9.44 -0.47
N PHE A 179 27.61 10.55 -1.06
CA PHE A 179 26.46 10.57 -1.95
C PHE A 179 26.73 9.76 -3.23
N THR A 180 25.88 8.79 -3.56
CA THR A 180 26.08 7.89 -4.71
C THR A 180 25.79 8.54 -6.06
N GLY A 181 25.34 9.81 -6.08
CA GLY A 181 24.87 10.47 -7.29
C GLY A 181 23.40 10.16 -7.64
N THR A 182 22.70 9.36 -6.82
CA THR A 182 21.31 8.94 -7.10
C THR A 182 20.37 9.30 -5.96
N PHE A 183 19.13 9.61 -6.30
CA PHE A 183 18.07 9.94 -5.34
C PHE A 183 16.97 8.88 -5.35
N SER A 184 16.38 8.61 -4.19
CA SER A 184 15.10 7.93 -4.04
C SER A 184 14.00 8.99 -3.91
N HIS A 185 12.99 8.94 -4.78
CA HIS A 185 11.82 9.80 -4.68
C HIS A 185 10.60 9.13 -5.33
N ILE A 186 9.41 9.57 -4.96
CA ILE A 186 8.17 9.16 -5.62
C ILE A 186 7.96 10.08 -6.83
N LEU A 187 7.67 9.51 -8.00
CA LEU A 187 7.31 10.30 -9.17
C LEU A 187 5.93 10.95 -8.98
N ARG A 188 5.89 12.28 -9.11
CA ARG A 188 4.64 13.06 -9.15
C ARG A 188 4.71 14.12 -10.23
N VAL A 189 3.62 14.26 -10.96
CA VAL A 189 3.38 15.38 -11.89
C VAL A 189 2.17 16.15 -11.40
N TYR A 190 2.28 17.47 -11.37
CA TYR A 190 1.27 18.35 -10.82
C TYR A 190 0.60 19.13 -11.94
N LEU A 191 -0.74 19.10 -12.01
CA LEU A 191 -1.53 20.00 -12.85
C LEU A 191 -1.94 21.23 -12.05
N ILE A 192 -1.63 22.40 -12.59
CA ILE A 192 -1.80 23.70 -11.92
C ILE A 192 -2.59 24.62 -12.84
N ASP A 193 -3.65 25.24 -12.35
CA ASP A 193 -4.45 26.18 -13.14
C ASP A 193 -3.85 27.60 -13.20
N ARG A 194 -4.53 28.50 -13.92
CA ARG A 194 -4.11 29.90 -14.09
C ARG A 194 -4.17 30.72 -12.79
N HIS A 195 -4.93 30.25 -11.80
CA HIS A 195 -5.01 30.84 -10.46
C HIS A 195 -4.01 30.20 -9.48
N LYS A 196 -3.07 29.42 -10.02
CA LYS A 196 -1.98 28.77 -9.26
C LYS A 196 -2.53 27.82 -8.21
N GLN A 197 -3.66 27.18 -8.50
CA GLN A 197 -4.19 26.09 -7.69
C GLN A 197 -3.80 24.74 -8.29
N LEU A 198 -3.36 23.83 -7.44
CA LEU A 198 -3.19 22.42 -7.79
C LEU A 198 -4.56 21.82 -8.06
N ARG A 199 -4.73 21.22 -9.24
CA ARG A 199 -5.99 20.60 -9.69
C ARG A 199 -5.90 19.08 -9.76
N ASN A 200 -4.70 18.54 -9.97
CA ASN A 200 -4.46 17.10 -9.94
C ASN A 200 -2.98 16.78 -9.62
N ILE A 201 -2.71 15.56 -9.13
CA ILE A 201 -1.38 15.01 -8.90
C ILE A 201 -1.32 13.60 -9.50
N TYR A 202 -0.55 13.41 -10.56
CA TYR A 202 -0.41 12.12 -11.24
C TYR A 202 0.75 11.32 -10.66
N SER A 203 0.47 10.08 -10.28
CA SER A 203 1.48 9.05 -9.98
C SER A 203 1.84 8.24 -11.23
N VAL A 204 2.84 7.35 -11.12
CA VAL A 204 3.32 6.48 -12.20
C VAL A 204 2.17 5.78 -12.94
N SER A 205 1.22 5.18 -12.20
CA SER A 205 0.11 4.40 -12.75
C SER A 205 -0.94 5.22 -13.52
N PHE A 206 -0.98 6.54 -13.32
CA PHE A 206 -1.97 7.44 -13.95
C PHE A 206 -1.32 8.48 -14.86
N LEU A 207 0.00 8.45 -15.01
CA LEU A 207 0.76 9.40 -15.82
C LEU A 207 0.68 9.02 -17.31
N HIS A 208 -0.45 9.31 -17.92
CA HIS A 208 -0.73 9.04 -19.32
C HIS A 208 -1.06 10.33 -20.10
N PRO A 209 -0.44 10.54 -21.29
CA PRO A 209 -0.65 11.76 -22.08
C PRO A 209 -2.12 12.06 -22.38
N GLU A 210 -2.92 11.03 -22.63
CA GLU A 210 -4.34 11.14 -22.96
C GLU A 210 -5.15 11.71 -21.79
N SER A 211 -4.90 11.22 -20.56
CA SER A 211 -5.53 11.73 -19.34
C SER A 211 -5.12 13.18 -19.05
N LEU A 212 -3.81 13.46 -19.12
CA LEU A 212 -3.29 14.80 -18.85
C LEU A 212 -3.82 15.84 -19.85
N ILE A 213 -3.96 15.48 -21.13
CA ILE A 213 -4.53 16.37 -22.16
C ILE A 213 -6.01 16.63 -21.90
N ASN A 214 -6.78 15.60 -21.52
CA ASN A 214 -8.21 15.80 -21.24
C ASN A 214 -8.42 16.65 -19.99
N ASP A 215 -7.63 16.44 -18.93
CA ASP A 215 -7.66 17.28 -17.72
C ASP A 215 -7.28 18.74 -18.07
N PHE A 216 -6.23 18.93 -18.85
CA PHE A 216 -5.83 20.25 -19.36
C PHE A 216 -6.95 20.92 -20.18
N LYS A 217 -7.55 20.22 -21.14
CA LYS A 217 -8.66 20.75 -21.95
C LYS A 217 -9.86 21.12 -21.09
N THR A 218 -10.17 20.29 -20.09
CA THR A 218 -11.23 20.56 -19.10
C THR A 218 -10.99 21.88 -18.36
N LEU A 219 -9.75 22.17 -17.94
CA LEU A 219 -9.40 23.44 -17.30
C LEU A 219 -9.37 24.65 -18.26
N VAL A 220 -9.17 24.42 -19.57
CA VAL A 220 -9.21 25.49 -20.56
C VAL A 220 -10.62 26.03 -20.75
N ASP A 221 -11.61 25.13 -20.67
CA ASP A 221 -13.02 25.41 -20.94
C ASP A 221 -13.82 25.74 -19.66
N GLU A 222 -13.16 25.73 -18.50
CA GLU A 222 -13.77 25.99 -17.19
C GLU A 222 -13.90 27.49 -16.90
N GLU A 223 -15.08 27.94 -16.47
CA GLU A 223 -15.26 29.30 -15.95
C GLU A 223 -14.64 29.43 -14.53
N PRO A 224 -14.12 30.61 -14.14
CA PRO A 224 -13.49 30.80 -12.84
C PRO A 224 -14.46 30.45 -11.70
N LEU A 225 -14.12 29.43 -10.90
CA LEU A 225 -14.87 29.09 -9.70
C LEU A 225 -14.59 30.14 -8.61
N GLU A 226 -15.66 30.66 -7.99
CA GLU A 226 -15.51 31.44 -6.76
C GLU A 226 -14.84 30.59 -5.67
N PRO A 227 -13.86 31.14 -4.92
CA PRO A 227 -13.21 30.40 -3.85
C PRO A 227 -14.23 30.10 -2.75
N ARG A 228 -14.75 28.87 -2.73
CA ARG A 228 -15.49 28.36 -1.58
C ARG A 228 -14.50 28.20 -0.43
N SER A 229 -14.69 28.99 0.62
CA SER A 229 -14.05 28.77 1.91
C SER A 229 -14.59 27.48 2.51
N GLU A 230 -13.87 26.37 2.32
CA GLU A 230 -14.11 25.19 3.13
C GLU A 230 -13.43 25.34 4.50
N PRO A 231 -14.07 24.86 5.58
CA PRO A 231 -13.50 24.93 6.92
C PRO A 231 -12.16 24.18 6.98
N ASN A 232 -11.26 24.68 7.81
CA ASN A 232 -9.95 24.08 8.07
C ASN A 232 -10.12 22.62 8.56
N ILE A 233 -10.02 21.67 7.62
CA ILE A 233 -10.29 20.25 7.82
C ILE A 233 -9.22 19.60 8.73
N ARG A 234 -8.17 20.32 9.16
CA ARG A 234 -7.12 19.77 10.03
C ARG A 234 -7.56 19.51 11.47
N GLN A 235 -8.74 19.96 11.90
CA GLN A 235 -9.31 19.56 13.19
C GLN A 235 -9.85 18.13 13.11
N GLY A 236 -9.04 17.16 13.53
CA GLY A 236 -9.40 15.74 13.57
C GLY A 236 -8.24 14.78 13.26
N TYR A 237 -7.19 15.26 12.59
CA TYR A 237 -5.98 14.46 12.27
C TYR A 237 -5.12 14.08 13.50
N SER A 238 -5.53 14.49 14.70
CA SER A 238 -4.88 14.14 15.97
C SER A 238 -5.55 12.96 16.68
N SER A 239 -6.64 12.41 16.16
CA SER A 239 -7.36 11.27 16.78
C SER A 239 -7.22 9.97 16.00
N GLY A 240 -6.09 9.76 15.31
CA GLY A 240 -5.63 8.40 15.01
C GLY A 240 -4.87 7.87 16.22
N SER A 241 -5.21 6.67 16.69
CA SER A 241 -4.47 5.96 17.75
C SER A 241 -3.04 5.57 17.35
N SER A 242 -2.55 6.05 16.21
CA SER A 242 -1.18 5.86 15.73
C SER A 242 -0.30 6.99 16.28
N VAL A 243 0.66 6.61 17.12
CA VAL A 243 1.63 7.54 17.69
C VAL A 243 2.65 7.91 16.60
N SER A 244 2.90 9.21 16.41
CA SER A 244 3.92 9.68 15.45
C SER A 244 5.28 9.03 15.73
N LEU A 245 6.07 8.73 14.70
CA LEU A 245 7.39 8.07 14.85
C LEU A 245 8.29 8.74 15.90
N SER A 246 8.26 10.07 15.99
CA SER A 246 8.99 10.88 16.98
C SER A 246 8.57 10.68 18.45
N ARG A 247 7.41 10.05 18.69
CA ARG A 247 6.83 9.77 20.00
C ARG A 247 6.76 8.27 20.31
N ARG A 248 7.17 7.40 19.36
CA ARG A 248 7.28 5.96 19.59
C ARG A 248 8.54 5.70 20.40
N THR A 249 8.39 5.66 21.72
CA THR A 249 9.44 5.24 22.65
C THR A 249 9.03 3.93 23.29
N GLY A 250 9.88 2.92 23.19
CA GLY A 250 9.64 1.62 23.81
C GLY A 250 10.93 0.99 24.31
N GLN A 251 10.78 -0.08 25.09
CA GLN A 251 11.88 -0.91 25.57
C GLN A 251 11.77 -2.27 24.91
N SER A 252 12.91 -2.88 24.56
CA SER A 252 12.91 -4.23 24.00
C SER A 252 12.40 -5.22 25.04
N ALA A 253 11.56 -6.16 24.60
CA ALA A 253 10.97 -7.20 25.43
C ALA A 253 11.83 -8.46 25.46
N ASP A 254 11.64 -9.32 26.47
CA ASP A 254 12.23 -10.67 26.49
C ASP A 254 11.42 -11.62 25.60
N LEU A 255 11.50 -11.38 24.28
CA LEU A 255 10.76 -12.15 23.27
C LEU A 255 11.12 -13.64 23.29
N LEU A 256 12.39 -13.97 23.56
CA LEU A 256 12.83 -15.36 23.69
C LEU A 256 12.26 -16.00 24.98
N GLY A 257 12.19 -15.25 26.08
CA GLY A 257 11.53 -15.67 27.31
C GLY A 257 10.06 -15.99 27.09
N ASN A 258 9.32 -15.10 26.41
CA ASN A 258 7.91 -15.29 26.08
C ASN A 258 7.69 -16.49 25.15
N LEU A 259 8.63 -16.78 24.25
CA LEU A 259 8.56 -17.96 23.38
C LEU A 259 8.86 -19.27 24.14
N THR A 260 9.89 -19.27 24.98
CA THR A 260 10.32 -20.47 25.73
C THR A 260 9.40 -20.81 26.90
N ARG A 261 8.76 -19.80 27.49
CA ARG A 261 7.80 -19.92 28.59
C ARG A 261 6.56 -19.10 28.23
N PRO A 262 5.69 -19.64 27.35
CA PRO A 262 4.50 -18.92 26.91
C PRO A 262 3.61 -18.52 28.09
N PRO A 263 3.01 -17.32 28.06
CA PRO A 263 2.10 -16.88 29.10
C PRO A 263 0.88 -17.81 29.20
N LEU A 264 0.23 -17.77 30.37
CA LEU A 264 -0.92 -18.61 30.70
C LEU A 264 -1.99 -18.61 29.58
N GLY A 265 -2.50 -19.81 29.27
CA GLY A 265 -3.55 -20.03 28.28
C GLY A 265 -3.06 -20.46 26.89
N LEU A 266 -1.74 -20.57 26.69
CA LEU A 266 -1.12 -21.10 25.48
C LEU A 266 -0.38 -22.41 25.76
N PRO A 267 -0.31 -23.33 24.78
CA PRO A 267 0.56 -24.49 24.85
C PRO A 267 2.03 -24.09 24.61
N PRO A 268 3.00 -25.01 24.78
CA PRO A 268 4.37 -24.78 24.33
C PRO A 268 4.42 -24.34 22.85
N VAL A 269 5.22 -23.32 22.55
CA VAL A 269 5.37 -22.79 21.18
C VAL A 269 6.03 -23.84 20.27
N PRO A 270 5.44 -24.18 19.11
CA PRO A 270 6.09 -25.02 18.11
C PRO A 270 7.33 -24.32 17.54
N VAL A 271 8.50 -24.95 17.66
CA VAL A 271 9.76 -24.44 17.10
C VAL A 271 10.35 -25.49 16.16
N PRO A 272 10.57 -25.18 14.88
CA PRO A 272 11.19 -26.10 13.94
C PRO A 272 12.62 -26.47 14.37
N GLN A 273 12.99 -27.74 14.21
CA GLN A 273 14.33 -28.23 14.59
C GLN A 273 15.46 -27.61 13.75
N ASP A 274 15.17 -27.29 12.49
CA ASP A 274 16.07 -26.65 11.55
C ASP A 274 16.15 -25.12 11.73
N ASN A 275 15.18 -24.54 12.45
CA ASN A 275 15.19 -23.13 12.82
C ASN A 275 14.90 -22.88 14.31
N PRO A 276 15.82 -23.28 15.21
CA PRO A 276 15.69 -22.99 16.63
C PRO A 276 15.74 -21.47 16.88
N ALA A 277 14.87 -20.98 17.75
CA ALA A 277 14.81 -19.58 18.14
C ALA A 277 16.03 -19.18 18.99
N THR A 278 16.67 -18.07 18.63
CA THR A 278 17.77 -17.47 19.38
C THR A 278 17.60 -15.96 19.39
N THR A 279 18.21 -15.27 20.36
CA THR A 279 18.17 -13.81 20.46
C THR A 279 18.70 -13.16 19.19
N GLU A 280 19.76 -13.71 18.58
CA GLU A 280 20.36 -13.22 17.34
C GLU A 280 19.40 -13.32 16.16
N LYS A 281 18.73 -14.47 15.99
CA LYS A 281 17.76 -14.67 14.89
C LYS A 281 16.53 -13.79 15.06
N ILE A 282 15.99 -13.69 16.28
CA ILE A 282 14.85 -12.82 16.59
C ILE A 282 15.22 -11.36 16.32
N SER A 283 16.40 -10.91 16.75
CA SER A 283 16.85 -9.52 16.54
C SER A 283 17.06 -9.20 15.06
N LEU A 284 17.66 -10.13 14.29
CA LEU A 284 17.82 -9.97 12.85
C LEU A 284 16.47 -9.96 12.11
N GLY A 285 15.57 -10.87 12.47
CA GLY A 285 14.20 -10.90 11.95
C GLY A 285 13.43 -9.62 12.23
N ARG A 286 13.53 -9.11 13.46
CA ARG A 286 12.95 -7.83 13.89
C ARG A 286 13.50 -6.70 13.04
N LYS A 287 14.81 -6.62 12.83
CA LYS A 287 15.40 -5.60 11.96
C LYS A 287 14.84 -5.67 10.54
N LEU A 288 14.77 -6.86 9.94
CA LEU A 288 14.20 -7.06 8.59
C LEU A 288 12.72 -6.66 8.53
N PHE A 289 11.93 -7.02 9.54
CA PHE A 289 10.49 -6.79 9.58
C PHE A 289 10.10 -5.30 9.50
N TYR A 290 10.92 -4.41 10.07
CA TYR A 290 10.71 -2.95 10.05
C TYR A 290 11.56 -2.23 8.99
N ASP A 291 12.27 -2.96 8.12
CA ASP A 291 13.16 -2.36 7.12
C ASP A 291 12.43 -2.08 5.80
N ARG A 292 12.17 -0.79 5.54
CA ARG A 292 11.46 -0.33 4.34
C ARG A 292 12.26 -0.55 3.06
N ARG A 293 13.58 -0.67 3.16
CA ARG A 293 14.48 -0.91 2.03
C ARG A 293 14.28 -2.31 1.43
N LEU A 294 13.53 -3.20 2.09
CA LEU A 294 13.20 -4.51 1.55
C LEU A 294 12.15 -4.47 0.45
N SER A 295 11.35 -3.41 0.30
CA SER A 295 10.47 -3.28 -0.88
C SER A 295 11.25 -2.79 -2.09
N LEU A 296 10.72 -3.02 -3.30
CA LEU A 296 11.36 -2.63 -4.56
C LEU A 296 11.84 -1.17 -4.55
N ASN A 297 10.96 -0.25 -4.16
CA ASN A 297 11.21 1.20 -4.15
C ASN A 297 11.63 1.76 -2.78
N ASN A 298 12.01 0.92 -1.81
CA ASN A 298 12.43 1.30 -0.47
C ASN A 298 11.37 2.01 0.40
N THR A 299 10.08 1.85 0.10
CA THR A 299 9.00 2.56 0.82
C THR A 299 8.13 1.69 1.72
N PHE A 300 8.22 0.35 1.64
CA PHE A 300 7.34 -0.58 2.38
C PHE A 300 8.12 -1.58 3.24
N SER A 301 7.61 -1.86 4.44
CA SER A 301 8.07 -2.94 5.33
C SER A 301 6.89 -3.77 5.79
N CYS A 302 7.14 -4.95 6.39
CA CYS A 302 6.09 -5.82 6.94
C CYS A 302 5.22 -5.07 7.96
N ALA A 303 5.86 -4.23 8.78
CA ALA A 303 5.21 -3.43 9.82
C ALA A 303 4.24 -2.34 9.32
N MET A 304 4.14 -2.12 8.00
CA MET A 304 3.17 -1.17 7.41
C MET A 304 1.82 -1.82 7.10
N CYS A 305 1.77 -3.14 6.93
CA CYS A 305 0.52 -3.89 6.81
C CYS A 305 0.18 -4.65 8.10
N HIS A 306 1.20 -5.04 8.87
CA HIS A 306 1.09 -5.66 10.18
C HIS A 306 1.49 -4.67 11.27
N ILE A 307 0.66 -3.64 11.45
CA ILE A 307 0.95 -2.47 12.28
C ILE A 307 0.81 -2.88 13.76
N PRO A 308 1.88 -2.78 14.57
CA PRO A 308 1.87 -3.23 15.97
C PRO A 308 0.70 -2.64 16.77
N GLU A 309 0.49 -1.33 16.69
CA GLU A 309 -0.57 -0.60 17.41
C GLU A 309 -1.99 -1.01 16.99
N GLN A 310 -2.11 -1.63 15.82
CA GLN A 310 -3.35 -2.13 15.25
C GLN A 310 -3.43 -3.66 15.37
N GLY A 311 -2.76 -4.22 16.38
CA GLY A 311 -2.79 -5.65 16.67
C GLY A 311 -1.91 -6.48 15.74
N PHE A 312 -0.82 -5.92 15.21
CA PHE A 312 -0.03 -6.50 14.11
C PHE A 312 -0.91 -6.87 12.90
N SER A 313 -1.89 -6.02 12.63
CA SER A 313 -2.88 -6.07 11.54
C SER A 313 -2.99 -4.67 10.93
N SER A 314 -3.92 -4.47 10.00
CA SER A 314 -4.31 -3.15 9.49
C SER A 314 -5.79 -2.93 9.73
N ASN A 315 -6.11 -1.89 10.51
CA ASN A 315 -7.44 -1.63 11.04
C ASN A 315 -8.10 -0.36 10.49
N GLU A 316 -7.30 0.54 9.90
CA GLU A 316 -7.83 1.77 9.30
C GLU A 316 -8.48 1.52 7.93
N MET A 317 -8.20 0.36 7.32
CA MET A 317 -8.72 -0.02 6.00
C MET A 317 -9.20 -1.46 6.01
N ALA A 318 -10.20 -1.77 5.16
CA ALA A 318 -10.68 -3.14 4.98
C ALA A 318 -9.56 -4.07 4.48
N THR A 319 -8.78 -3.58 3.51
CA THR A 319 -7.62 -4.26 2.93
C THR A 319 -6.44 -3.30 2.87
N ALA A 320 -5.22 -3.83 2.99
CA ALA A 320 -4.01 -3.01 2.97
C ALA A 320 -3.71 -2.47 1.56
N VAL A 321 -2.91 -1.40 1.52
CA VAL A 321 -2.38 -0.82 0.28
C VAL A 321 -0.88 -1.05 0.24
N GLY A 322 -0.41 -1.74 -0.79
CA GLY A 322 1.00 -1.99 -1.01
C GLY A 322 1.67 -0.96 -1.91
N ILE A 323 2.77 -1.37 -2.55
CA ILE A 323 3.61 -0.52 -3.39
C ILE A 323 2.82 0.23 -4.47
N GLU A 324 3.15 1.50 -4.67
CA GLU A 324 2.53 2.39 -5.67
C GLU A 324 1.00 2.57 -5.54
N GLY A 325 0.43 2.29 -4.37
CA GLY A 325 -1.01 2.44 -4.13
C GLY A 325 -1.85 1.23 -4.57
N ARG A 326 -1.21 0.09 -4.83
CA ARG A 326 -1.91 -1.15 -5.25
C ARG A 326 -2.55 -1.81 -4.04
N SER A 327 -3.88 -1.84 -4.00
CA SER A 327 -4.61 -2.49 -2.92
C SER A 327 -4.53 -4.02 -3.00
N VAL A 328 -4.44 -4.66 -1.83
CA VAL A 328 -4.65 -6.12 -1.75
C VAL A 328 -6.14 -6.42 -1.63
N ARG A 329 -6.53 -7.65 -1.94
CA ARG A 329 -7.93 -8.11 -1.90
C ARG A 329 -8.40 -8.66 -0.55
N ARG A 330 -7.45 -8.92 0.37
CA ARG A 330 -7.73 -9.53 1.67
C ARG A 330 -7.26 -8.64 2.81
N ASN A 331 -7.97 -8.72 3.93
CA ASN A 331 -7.58 -8.10 5.17
C ASN A 331 -6.27 -8.73 5.69
N SER A 332 -5.38 -7.91 6.25
CA SER A 332 -4.10 -8.37 6.81
C SER A 332 -4.34 -9.05 8.16
N PRO A 333 -4.13 -10.38 8.28
CA PRO A 333 -4.35 -11.05 9.55
C PRO A 333 -3.34 -10.61 10.62
N THR A 334 -3.70 -10.74 11.89
CA THR A 334 -2.76 -10.51 12.99
C THR A 334 -1.59 -11.50 12.96
N LEU A 335 -0.40 -11.02 13.35
CA LEU A 335 0.76 -11.89 13.59
C LEU A 335 0.88 -12.36 15.04
N TYR A 336 0.03 -11.89 15.95
CA TYR A 336 0.04 -12.42 17.32
C TYR A 336 -0.27 -13.91 17.31
N ASN A 337 0.58 -14.68 17.99
CA ASN A 337 0.45 -16.14 18.10
C ASN A 337 0.50 -16.89 16.76
N VAL A 338 1.04 -16.28 15.69
CA VAL A 338 1.11 -16.94 14.37
C VAL A 338 2.00 -18.20 14.39
N ALA A 339 2.87 -18.33 15.40
CA ALA A 339 3.69 -19.52 15.65
C ALA A 339 2.90 -20.83 15.75
N TYR A 340 1.62 -20.77 16.16
CA TYR A 340 0.78 -21.95 16.34
C TYR A 340 -0.03 -22.31 15.10
N ALA A 341 -0.03 -21.46 14.06
CA ALA A 341 -0.83 -21.68 12.87
C ALA A 341 -0.16 -22.72 11.95
N PRO A 342 -0.78 -23.89 11.70
CA PRO A 342 -0.23 -24.89 10.78
C PRO A 342 -0.45 -24.52 9.30
N LEU A 343 -1.45 -23.67 9.04
CA LEU A 343 -1.78 -23.12 7.74
C LEU A 343 -1.73 -21.59 7.82
N LEU A 344 -1.12 -20.97 6.81
CA LEU A 344 -0.88 -19.53 6.71
C LEU A 344 -1.65 -18.96 5.51
N PHE A 345 -1.86 -17.64 5.56
CA PHE A 345 -2.86 -16.91 4.77
C PHE A 345 -4.31 -17.36 5.01
N HIS A 346 -5.27 -16.58 4.52
CA HIS A 346 -6.71 -16.90 4.65
C HIS A 346 -7.12 -18.14 3.85
N ASP A 347 -6.42 -18.50 2.80
CA ASP A 347 -6.66 -19.69 1.97
C ASP A 347 -5.80 -20.90 2.35
N GLY A 348 -4.96 -20.77 3.38
CA GLY A 348 -4.13 -21.87 3.87
C GLY A 348 -3.05 -22.36 2.90
N ARG A 349 -2.66 -21.53 1.91
CA ARG A 349 -1.77 -21.95 0.82
C ARG A 349 -0.32 -22.20 1.22
N GLU A 350 0.08 -21.75 2.42
CA GLU A 350 1.43 -21.97 2.96
C GLU A 350 1.38 -22.68 4.30
N THR A 351 2.42 -23.45 4.59
CA THR A 351 2.50 -24.31 5.80
C THR A 351 3.64 -23.93 6.74
N THR A 352 4.52 -23.01 6.34
CA THR A 352 5.64 -22.55 7.16
C THR A 352 5.84 -21.04 7.03
N LEU A 353 6.24 -20.40 8.13
CA LEU A 353 6.54 -18.96 8.14
C LEU A 353 7.75 -18.66 7.26
N GLU A 354 8.75 -19.55 7.24
CA GLU A 354 9.95 -19.44 6.40
C GLU A 354 9.64 -19.28 4.90
N ASN A 355 8.58 -19.95 4.42
CA ASN A 355 8.13 -19.84 3.03
C ASN A 355 7.15 -18.68 2.84
N GLN A 356 6.25 -18.48 3.79
CA GLN A 356 5.20 -17.47 3.72
C GLN A 356 5.74 -16.08 3.42
N VAL A 357 6.89 -15.69 4.01
CA VAL A 357 7.48 -14.36 3.85
C VAL A 357 7.84 -14.00 2.41
N TRP A 358 8.06 -14.99 1.53
CA TRP A 358 8.38 -14.74 0.13
C TRP A 358 7.18 -14.26 -0.68
N GLY A 359 5.96 -14.59 -0.25
CA GLY A 359 4.72 -14.08 -0.82
C GLY A 359 4.70 -12.54 -0.85
N PRO A 360 4.67 -11.85 0.31
CA PRO A 360 4.65 -10.39 0.36
C PRO A 360 5.86 -9.73 -0.28
N LEU A 361 7.05 -10.33 -0.10
CA LEU A 361 8.31 -9.79 -0.65
C LEU A 361 8.29 -9.69 -2.18
N LEU A 362 7.63 -10.63 -2.86
CA LEU A 362 7.61 -10.74 -4.32
C LEU A 362 6.30 -10.26 -4.95
N ALA A 363 5.19 -10.24 -4.20
CA ALA A 363 3.89 -9.85 -4.73
C ALA A 363 3.90 -8.42 -5.26
N SER A 364 3.44 -8.24 -6.51
CA SER A 364 3.49 -6.97 -7.24
C SER A 364 2.59 -5.89 -6.65
N ASN A 365 1.62 -6.26 -5.82
CA ASN A 365 0.72 -5.39 -5.07
C ASN A 365 1.05 -5.29 -3.57
N GLU A 366 2.20 -5.83 -3.14
CA GLU A 366 2.69 -5.73 -1.76
C GLU A 366 4.08 -5.06 -1.76
N MET A 367 5.18 -5.82 -1.70
CA MET A 367 6.54 -5.23 -1.68
C MET A 367 7.24 -5.20 -3.05
N GLY A 368 6.74 -5.98 -4.02
CA GLY A 368 7.02 -5.80 -5.45
C GLY A 368 8.43 -6.14 -5.94
N ASN A 369 9.25 -6.90 -5.20
CA ASN A 369 10.59 -7.24 -5.69
C ASN A 369 10.53 -8.13 -6.94
N PRO A 370 11.36 -7.88 -7.97
CA PRO A 370 11.29 -8.61 -9.25
C PRO A 370 11.77 -10.06 -9.15
N SER A 371 12.61 -10.37 -8.16
CA SER A 371 13.07 -11.74 -7.91
C SER A 371 13.70 -11.89 -6.52
N ILE A 372 13.81 -13.13 -6.05
CA ILE A 372 14.53 -13.50 -4.83
C ILE A 372 16.00 -13.05 -4.89
N GLY A 373 16.68 -13.27 -6.01
CA GLY A 373 18.09 -12.92 -6.18
C GLY A 373 18.34 -11.41 -6.09
N TYR A 374 17.43 -10.60 -6.62
CA TYR A 374 17.48 -9.14 -6.47
C TYR A 374 17.46 -8.73 -4.99
N LEU A 375 16.51 -9.27 -4.21
CA LEU A 375 16.38 -8.95 -2.79
C LEU A 375 17.61 -9.38 -1.98
N ILE A 376 18.14 -10.59 -2.24
CA ILE A 376 19.35 -11.08 -1.56
C ILE A 376 20.54 -10.14 -1.83
N ASN A 377 20.75 -9.75 -3.10
CA ASN A 377 21.83 -8.84 -3.45
C ASN A 377 21.64 -7.45 -2.83
N LYS A 378 20.39 -6.99 -2.75
CA LYS A 378 20.03 -5.75 -2.06
C LYS A 378 20.42 -5.79 -0.59
N ILE A 379 20.04 -6.84 0.14
CA ILE A 379 20.44 -7.02 1.56
C ILE A 379 21.96 -7.10 1.71
N ARG A 380 22.67 -7.77 0.79
CA ARG A 380 24.15 -7.83 0.81
C ARG A 380 24.83 -6.47 0.65
N SER A 381 24.19 -5.53 -0.04
CA SER A 381 24.75 -4.18 -0.25
C SER A 381 24.65 -3.27 0.98
N PHE A 382 23.83 -3.64 1.97
CA PHE A 382 23.63 -2.85 3.17
C PHE A 382 24.73 -3.12 4.20
N SER A 383 25.57 -2.12 4.46
CA SER A 383 26.68 -2.21 5.43
C SER A 383 26.18 -2.54 6.85
N ASP A 384 24.99 -2.06 7.22
CA ASP A 384 24.38 -2.32 8.52
C ASP A 384 23.86 -3.75 8.72
N TYR A 385 23.93 -4.62 7.69
CA TYR A 385 23.67 -6.06 7.79
C TYR A 385 24.93 -6.92 7.80
N GLN A 386 26.11 -6.34 7.58
CA GLN A 386 27.37 -7.07 7.51
C GLN A 386 27.63 -7.82 8.82
N GLY A 387 27.82 -9.15 8.74
CA GLY A 387 28.09 -10.00 9.89
C GLY A 387 26.86 -10.37 10.72
N LEU A 388 25.68 -9.76 10.50
CA LEU A 388 24.48 -10.09 11.27
C LEU A 388 23.95 -11.49 10.93
N PHE A 389 23.93 -11.84 9.65
CA PHE A 389 23.53 -13.16 9.19
C PHE A 389 24.52 -14.24 9.65
N GLU A 390 25.82 -13.96 9.54
CA GLU A 390 26.87 -14.88 9.99
C GLU A 390 26.80 -15.11 11.51
N LYS A 391 26.49 -14.06 12.28
CA LYS A 391 26.27 -14.19 13.73
C LYS A 391 25.07 -15.07 14.05
N ALA A 392 23.97 -14.92 13.33
CA ALA A 392 22.72 -15.66 13.59
C ALA A 392 22.71 -17.09 13.02
N PHE A 393 23.36 -17.34 11.88
CA PHE A 393 23.23 -18.57 11.10
C PHE A 393 24.55 -19.21 10.67
N ARG A 394 25.70 -18.54 10.91
CA ARG A 394 27.02 -18.93 10.36
C ARG A 394 27.04 -19.01 8.82
N LYS A 395 26.09 -18.32 8.18
CA LYS A 395 25.89 -18.20 6.73
C LYS A 395 25.48 -16.76 6.45
N GLY A 396 25.79 -16.25 5.27
CA GLY A 396 25.31 -14.93 4.84
C GLY A 396 23.82 -14.92 4.48
N PRO A 397 23.32 -13.80 3.92
CA PRO A 397 21.93 -13.71 3.45
C PRO A 397 21.71 -14.67 2.26
N THR A 398 20.69 -15.52 2.44
CA THR A 398 20.22 -16.55 1.51
C THR A 398 18.70 -16.68 1.64
N VAL A 399 18.06 -17.46 0.75
CA VAL A 399 16.62 -17.76 0.84
C VAL A 399 16.26 -18.32 2.23
N GLU A 400 17.05 -19.29 2.69
CA GLU A 400 16.88 -19.96 3.98
C GLU A 400 17.04 -18.96 5.14
N THR A 401 18.16 -18.24 5.21
CA THR A 401 18.49 -17.41 6.37
C THR A 401 17.60 -16.16 6.49
N ILE A 402 17.14 -15.59 5.38
CA ILE A 402 16.18 -14.47 5.39
C ILE A 402 14.82 -14.96 5.89
N GLY A 403 14.31 -16.06 5.31
CA GLY A 403 13.03 -16.65 5.72
C GLY A 403 13.03 -17.02 7.20
N GLN A 404 14.08 -17.71 7.64
CA GLN A 404 14.24 -18.14 9.03
C GLN A 404 14.39 -16.99 10.01
N ALA A 405 15.04 -15.88 9.63
CA ALA A 405 15.17 -14.71 10.48
C ALA A 405 13.82 -14.06 10.76
N ILE A 406 13.08 -13.70 9.69
CA ILE A 406 11.77 -13.06 9.81
C ILE A 406 10.80 -13.97 10.57
N ALA A 407 10.74 -15.26 10.21
CA ALA A 407 9.93 -16.25 10.91
C ALA A 407 10.27 -16.38 12.39
N SER A 408 11.54 -16.23 12.78
CA SER A 408 11.95 -16.26 14.20
C SER A 408 11.36 -15.09 14.98
N TYR A 409 11.32 -13.89 14.38
CA TYR A 409 10.69 -12.73 15.00
C TYR A 409 9.17 -12.91 15.09
N GLU A 410 8.51 -13.31 14.01
CA GLU A 410 7.05 -13.54 13.99
C GLU A 410 6.62 -14.60 15.03
N ARG A 411 7.39 -15.69 15.17
CA ARG A 411 7.13 -16.70 16.21
C ARG A 411 7.21 -16.15 17.63
N SER A 412 8.00 -15.10 17.84
CA SER A 412 8.22 -14.53 19.16
C SER A 412 7.12 -13.55 19.59
N LEU A 413 6.18 -13.21 18.69
CA LEU A 413 5.01 -12.36 18.96
C LEU A 413 3.91 -13.12 19.71
N ILE A 414 4.26 -13.64 20.89
CA ILE A 414 3.39 -14.48 21.74
C ILE A 414 2.57 -13.60 22.69
N SER A 415 1.25 -13.68 22.57
CA SER A 415 0.31 -12.87 23.35
C SER A 415 -0.76 -13.71 24.04
N ALA A 416 -0.78 -13.68 25.37
CA ALA A 416 -1.73 -14.42 26.20
C ALA A 416 -1.83 -13.84 27.62
N GLY A 417 -2.26 -14.64 28.60
CA GLY A 417 -2.51 -14.17 29.97
C GLY A 417 -3.71 -13.23 30.07
N SER A 418 -4.65 -13.32 29.12
CA SER A 418 -5.86 -12.50 29.07
C SER A 418 -6.73 -12.67 30.32
N ARG A 419 -7.73 -11.79 30.49
CA ARG A 419 -8.72 -11.93 31.58
C ARG A 419 -9.43 -13.28 31.54
N PHE A 420 -9.70 -13.80 30.34
CA PHE A 420 -10.22 -15.15 30.16
C PHE A 420 -9.22 -16.20 30.64
N ASP A 421 -7.95 -16.10 30.25
CA ASP A 421 -6.93 -17.09 30.63
C ASP A 421 -6.75 -17.14 32.17
N GLN A 422 -6.71 -15.97 32.81
CA GLN A 422 -6.61 -15.85 34.27
C GLN A 422 -7.81 -16.49 34.99
N TRP A 423 -9.02 -16.32 34.46
CA TRP A 423 -10.24 -16.88 35.03
C TRP A 423 -10.38 -18.40 34.77
N HIS A 424 -10.18 -18.83 33.52
CA HIS A 424 -10.47 -20.18 33.08
C HIS A 424 -9.33 -21.16 33.40
N PHE A 425 -8.08 -20.80 33.07
CA PHE A 425 -6.90 -21.64 33.28
C PHE A 425 -6.19 -21.31 34.59
N GLY A 426 -6.21 -20.03 35.00
CA GLY A 426 -5.54 -19.56 36.23
C GLY A 426 -6.38 -19.68 37.50
N GLY A 427 -7.68 -20.03 37.40
CA GLY A 427 -8.58 -20.17 38.54
C GLY A 427 -8.93 -18.87 39.27
N GLN A 428 -8.58 -17.70 38.73
CA GLN A 428 -8.83 -16.41 39.36
C GLN A 428 -10.31 -16.02 39.22
N LYS A 429 -11.08 -16.31 40.27
CA LYS A 429 -12.54 -16.16 40.28
C LYS A 429 -13.06 -14.77 39.91
N ASN A 430 -12.28 -13.70 40.06
CA ASN A 430 -12.73 -12.32 39.79
C ASN A 430 -12.11 -11.71 38.52
N ALA A 431 -11.29 -12.45 37.77
CA ALA A 431 -10.60 -11.91 36.61
C ALA A 431 -11.53 -11.61 35.41
N LEU A 432 -12.65 -12.34 35.31
CA LEU A 432 -13.62 -12.20 34.22
C LEU A 432 -14.96 -11.66 34.74
N ALA A 433 -15.52 -10.62 34.13
CA ALA A 433 -16.81 -10.05 34.53
C ALA A 433 -18.00 -10.96 34.16
N GLU A 434 -19.12 -10.85 34.88
CA GLU A 434 -20.31 -11.69 34.66
C GLU A 434 -20.88 -11.69 33.23
N PRO A 435 -20.97 -10.54 32.50
CA PRO A 435 -21.38 -10.53 31.10
C PRO A 435 -20.49 -11.41 30.21
N ALA A 436 -19.17 -11.33 30.38
CA ALA A 436 -18.24 -12.16 29.62
C ALA A 436 -18.32 -13.66 30.02
N ARG A 437 -18.67 -13.99 31.27
CA ARG A 437 -18.95 -15.39 31.66
C ARG A 437 -20.23 -15.93 31.03
N ARG A 438 -21.27 -15.10 30.91
CA ARG A 438 -22.49 -15.45 30.15
C ARG A 438 -22.15 -15.65 28.68
N GLY A 439 -21.34 -14.76 28.11
CA GLY A 439 -20.81 -14.88 26.75
C GLY A 439 -20.05 -16.19 26.53
N PHE A 440 -19.17 -16.57 27.44
CA PHE A 440 -18.47 -17.86 27.37
C PHE A 440 -19.44 -19.05 27.37
N ARG A 441 -20.47 -19.06 28.24
CA ARG A 441 -21.49 -20.12 28.26
C ARG A 441 -22.28 -20.20 26.95
N LEU A 442 -22.55 -19.06 26.31
CA LEU A 442 -23.17 -19.03 24.98
C LEU A 442 -22.21 -19.60 23.93
N PHE A 443 -20.94 -19.19 23.97
CA PHE A 443 -19.89 -19.59 23.03
C PHE A 443 -19.70 -21.10 22.95
N VAL A 444 -19.67 -21.79 24.11
CA VAL A 444 -19.52 -23.26 24.19
C VAL A 444 -20.84 -24.02 24.14
N GLY A 445 -21.97 -23.30 24.25
CA GLY A 445 -23.31 -23.88 24.38
C GLY A 445 -24.20 -23.48 23.21
N LYS A 446 -25.19 -22.63 23.48
CA LYS A 446 -26.25 -22.25 22.52
C LYS A 446 -25.72 -21.74 21.19
N ALA A 447 -24.66 -20.92 21.19
CA ALA A 447 -24.09 -20.35 19.97
C ALA A 447 -23.18 -21.33 19.21
N GLY A 448 -22.62 -22.36 19.89
CA GLY A 448 -21.83 -23.41 19.27
C GLY A 448 -20.54 -22.97 18.58
N CYS A 449 -20.01 -21.77 18.89
CA CYS A 449 -18.83 -21.20 18.23
C CYS A 449 -17.58 -22.06 18.42
N ASN A 450 -17.50 -22.79 19.54
CA ASN A 450 -16.40 -23.71 19.87
C ASN A 450 -16.28 -24.91 18.91
N ALA A 451 -17.26 -25.14 18.03
CA ALA A 451 -17.18 -26.20 17.02
C ALA A 451 -16.07 -25.96 15.97
N CYS A 452 -15.71 -24.70 15.74
CA CYS A 452 -14.53 -24.31 14.95
C CYS A 452 -13.49 -23.59 15.82
N HIS A 453 -13.92 -22.75 16.76
CA HIS A 453 -13.02 -22.00 17.64
C HIS A 453 -12.72 -22.77 18.93
N GLN A 454 -11.95 -23.84 18.79
CA GLN A 454 -11.75 -24.85 19.83
C GLN A 454 -11.03 -24.32 21.08
N ILE A 455 -11.38 -24.93 22.21
CA ILE A 455 -10.83 -24.67 23.55
C ILE A 455 -10.42 -26.03 24.13
N SER A 456 -9.15 -26.15 24.54
CA SER A 456 -8.61 -27.36 25.14
C SER A 456 -8.75 -27.30 26.67
N ALA A 457 -8.40 -28.39 27.36
CA ALA A 457 -8.47 -28.43 28.83
C ALA A 457 -7.46 -27.47 29.50
N GLU A 458 -6.29 -27.29 28.90
CA GLU A 458 -5.16 -26.55 29.51
C GLU A 458 -4.85 -25.22 28.82
N TYR A 459 -5.33 -25.03 27.59
CA TYR A 459 -5.07 -23.84 26.78
C TYR A 459 -6.20 -23.60 25.77
N ALA A 460 -6.18 -22.45 25.11
CA ALA A 460 -7.11 -22.15 24.02
C ALA A 460 -6.39 -21.39 22.91
N LEU A 461 -6.41 -21.89 21.68
CA LEU A 461 -6.00 -21.13 20.49
C LEU A 461 -7.19 -20.51 19.77
N PHE A 462 -8.42 -20.94 20.11
CA PHE A 462 -9.67 -20.48 19.49
C PHE A 462 -9.68 -20.65 17.97
N SER A 463 -9.12 -21.75 17.48
CA SER A 463 -9.06 -22.12 16.08
C SER A 463 -8.97 -23.63 16.00
N ASP A 464 -9.58 -24.22 14.98
CA ASP A 464 -9.34 -25.60 14.54
C ASP A 464 -8.37 -25.64 13.36
N ASP A 465 -7.95 -24.46 12.88
CA ASP A 465 -7.08 -24.22 11.72
C ASP A 465 -7.53 -24.88 10.42
N GLN A 466 -8.82 -25.26 10.36
CA GLN A 466 -9.45 -25.79 9.16
C GLN A 466 -10.02 -24.68 8.29
N LEU A 467 -10.42 -25.02 7.07
CA LEU A 467 -11.02 -24.07 6.13
C LEU A 467 -12.52 -24.29 6.01
N HIS A 468 -13.29 -23.23 6.22
CA HIS A 468 -14.76 -23.26 6.22
C HIS A 468 -15.34 -22.18 5.33
N ASN A 469 -16.49 -22.50 4.75
CA ASN A 469 -17.29 -21.55 4.00
C ASN A 469 -18.43 -21.07 4.90
N THR A 470 -18.38 -19.78 5.25
CA THR A 470 -19.42 -19.11 6.05
C THR A 470 -20.49 -18.43 5.19
N GLY A 471 -20.30 -18.45 3.88
CA GLY A 471 -21.13 -17.76 2.90
C GLY A 471 -20.68 -16.35 2.57
N ILE A 472 -19.74 -15.76 3.32
CA ILE A 472 -19.38 -14.35 3.10
C ILE A 472 -18.67 -14.10 1.76
N GLY A 473 -17.74 -14.98 1.37
CA GLY A 473 -17.07 -14.89 0.07
C GLY A 473 -18.04 -15.14 -1.11
N TYR A 474 -19.03 -16.02 -0.91
CA TYR A 474 -20.12 -16.22 -1.87
C TYR A 474 -20.97 -14.96 -2.00
N ALA A 475 -21.38 -14.36 -0.87
CA ALA A 475 -22.19 -13.15 -0.85
C ALA A 475 -21.50 -12.01 -1.61
N GLU A 476 -20.19 -11.87 -1.44
CA GLU A 476 -19.38 -10.90 -2.18
C GLU A 476 -19.30 -11.23 -3.68
N SER A 477 -18.96 -12.48 -4.02
CA SER A 477 -18.80 -12.92 -5.43
C SER A 477 -20.10 -12.83 -6.24
N MET A 478 -21.24 -13.03 -5.58
CA MET A 478 -22.58 -12.98 -6.20
C MET A 478 -23.26 -11.63 -6.05
N ARG A 479 -22.63 -10.67 -5.36
CA ARG A 479 -23.21 -9.35 -5.14
C ARG A 479 -23.38 -8.65 -6.48
N LYS A 480 -24.63 -8.28 -6.79
CA LYS A 480 -24.86 -7.31 -7.86
C LYS A 480 -24.25 -5.99 -7.42
N MET A 481 -23.29 -5.49 -8.19
CA MET A 481 -22.72 -4.19 -7.92
C MET A 481 -23.83 -3.13 -7.99
N PRO A 482 -23.96 -2.26 -6.97
CA PRO A 482 -24.93 -1.19 -7.01
C PRO A 482 -24.60 -0.24 -8.17
N THR A 483 -25.59 0.48 -8.68
CA THR A 483 -25.39 1.48 -9.75
C THR A 483 -24.54 2.66 -9.27
N THR A 484 -24.58 2.98 -7.98
CA THR A 484 -23.72 3.97 -7.33
C THR A 484 -22.99 3.34 -6.15
N ARG A 485 -21.76 3.75 -5.90
CA ARG A 485 -20.95 3.37 -4.73
C ARG A 485 -20.69 4.60 -3.90
N ASN A 486 -20.94 4.48 -2.60
CA ASN A 486 -20.54 5.49 -1.64
C ASN A 486 -19.04 5.38 -1.39
N ILE A 487 -18.27 6.36 -1.86
CA ILE A 487 -16.81 6.43 -1.69
C ILE A 487 -16.50 7.46 -0.62
N GLU A 488 -15.71 7.07 0.37
CA GLU A 488 -15.12 8.01 1.31
C GLU A 488 -13.89 8.67 0.67
N LEU A 489 -13.98 9.96 0.34
CA LEU A 489 -12.86 10.71 -0.25
C LEU A 489 -11.92 11.26 0.84
N ALA A 490 -12.47 11.51 2.01
CA ALA A 490 -11.76 11.92 3.21
C ALA A 490 -12.58 11.47 4.43
N PRO A 491 -11.98 11.34 5.63
CA PRO A 491 -12.70 10.89 6.82
C PRO A 491 -14.03 11.64 7.04
N GLY A 492 -15.13 10.89 7.00
CA GLY A 492 -16.51 11.41 7.12
C GLY A 492 -17.09 12.06 5.85
N ILE A 493 -16.27 12.34 4.84
CA ILE A 493 -16.70 12.89 3.55
C ILE A 493 -16.93 11.75 2.57
N HIS A 494 -18.20 11.52 2.27
CA HIS A 494 -18.62 10.50 1.35
C HIS A 494 -19.31 11.12 0.13
N VAL A 495 -19.02 10.58 -1.04
CA VAL A 495 -19.72 10.90 -2.29
C VAL A 495 -20.24 9.63 -2.91
N GLU A 496 -21.47 9.71 -3.43
CA GLU A 496 -21.97 8.67 -4.31
C GLU A 496 -21.36 8.87 -5.70
N VAL A 497 -20.61 7.88 -6.13
CA VAL A 497 -19.99 7.85 -7.46
C VAL A 497 -20.65 6.73 -8.25
N ASP A 498 -21.01 7.03 -9.48
CA ASP A 498 -21.55 6.04 -10.41
C ASP A 498 -20.54 4.90 -10.64
N SER A 499 -21.04 3.66 -10.57
CA SER A 499 -20.20 2.47 -10.68
C SER A 499 -19.52 2.35 -12.04
N ASP A 500 -20.14 2.82 -13.13
CA ASP A 500 -19.50 2.81 -14.45
C ASP A 500 -18.33 3.81 -14.50
N THR A 501 -18.42 4.90 -13.72
CA THR A 501 -17.29 5.82 -13.55
C THR A 501 -16.13 5.16 -12.81
N ILE A 502 -16.41 4.42 -11.74
CA ILE A 502 -15.39 3.68 -10.99
C ILE A 502 -14.79 2.56 -11.83
N ASN A 503 -15.62 1.78 -12.52
CA ASN A 503 -15.21 0.65 -13.36
C ASN A 503 -14.38 1.11 -14.57
N ARG A 504 -14.56 2.34 -15.03
CA ARG A 504 -13.65 2.94 -16.02
C ARG A 504 -12.28 3.17 -15.40
N VAL A 505 -12.15 3.79 -14.23
CA VAL A 505 -10.81 4.18 -13.73
C VAL A 505 -10.11 3.15 -12.84
N SER A 506 -10.76 2.03 -12.53
CA SER A 506 -10.29 1.02 -11.58
C SER A 506 -10.08 -0.33 -12.26
N GLU A 507 -9.09 -1.10 -11.81
CA GLU A 507 -9.00 -2.51 -12.20
C GLU A 507 -10.23 -3.28 -11.68
N PRO A 508 -10.80 -4.19 -12.48
CA PRO A 508 -11.86 -5.07 -12.01
C PRO A 508 -11.39 -5.87 -10.79
N GLN A 509 -12.10 -5.73 -9.67
CA GLN A 509 -11.81 -6.50 -8.47
C GLN A 509 -12.07 -7.98 -8.79
N ALA A 510 -11.01 -8.79 -8.77
CA ALA A 510 -11.15 -10.23 -8.93
C ALA A 510 -11.90 -10.83 -7.73
N ASN A 511 -12.84 -11.73 -8.00
CA ASN A 511 -13.54 -12.46 -6.95
C ASN A 511 -12.53 -13.28 -6.13
N ASP A 512 -12.63 -13.20 -4.80
CA ASP A 512 -11.89 -14.07 -3.89
C ASP A 512 -12.64 -15.40 -3.74
N LEU A 513 -12.10 -16.46 -4.33
CA LEU A 513 -12.70 -17.80 -4.28
C LEU A 513 -12.14 -18.65 -3.13
N GLY A 514 -11.30 -18.07 -2.25
CA GLY A 514 -10.71 -18.76 -1.11
C GLY A 514 -9.81 -19.92 -1.53
N LEU A 515 -9.93 -21.05 -0.84
CA LEU A 515 -9.13 -22.27 -1.08
C LEU A 515 -9.20 -22.79 -2.53
N TYR A 516 -10.32 -22.58 -3.23
CA TYR A 516 -10.48 -23.01 -4.63
C TYR A 516 -9.35 -22.52 -5.54
N GLU A 517 -8.80 -21.34 -5.29
CA GLU A 517 -7.72 -20.79 -6.12
C GLU A 517 -6.44 -21.62 -6.06
N ILE A 518 -6.28 -22.40 -5.00
CA ILE A 518 -5.16 -23.31 -4.78
C ILE A 518 -5.55 -24.74 -5.16
N SER A 519 -6.68 -25.23 -4.64
CA SER A 519 -7.08 -26.63 -4.83
C SER A 519 -7.67 -26.92 -6.21
N GLN A 520 -8.24 -25.90 -6.87
CA GLN A 520 -9.01 -25.99 -8.11
C GLN A 520 -10.22 -26.96 -8.03
N GLN A 521 -10.64 -27.34 -6.82
CA GLN A 521 -11.78 -28.22 -6.58
C GLN A 521 -13.04 -27.40 -6.33
N PRO A 522 -14.12 -27.51 -7.15
CA PRO A 522 -15.32 -26.68 -7.00
C PRO A 522 -15.96 -26.69 -5.59
N GLY A 523 -15.87 -27.81 -4.87
CA GLY A 523 -16.37 -27.93 -3.49
C GLY A 523 -15.57 -27.15 -2.43
N ASP A 524 -14.44 -26.54 -2.80
CA ASP A 524 -13.60 -25.71 -1.92
C ASP A 524 -13.81 -24.21 -2.09
N ARG A 525 -14.76 -23.81 -2.95
CA ARG A 525 -15.08 -22.39 -3.15
C ARG A 525 -15.46 -21.71 -1.84
N TRP A 526 -14.87 -20.54 -1.63
CA TRP A 526 -15.09 -19.64 -0.50
C TRP A 526 -14.79 -20.27 0.87
N LYS A 527 -13.97 -21.33 0.91
CA LYS A 527 -13.41 -21.82 2.17
C LYS A 527 -12.22 -20.96 2.58
N TYR A 528 -12.27 -20.48 3.81
CA TYR A 528 -11.21 -19.71 4.44
C TYR A 528 -10.84 -20.31 5.77
N LYS A 529 -9.57 -20.20 6.14
CA LYS A 529 -9.02 -20.69 7.39
C LYS A 529 -9.72 -20.03 8.59
N THR A 530 -10.11 -20.84 9.57
CA THR A 530 -10.57 -20.35 10.87
C THR A 530 -9.46 -19.49 11.51
N PRO A 531 -9.69 -18.19 11.77
CA PRO A 531 -8.71 -17.37 12.46
C PRO A 531 -8.74 -17.64 13.96
N THR A 532 -7.61 -17.45 14.64
CA THR A 532 -7.60 -17.36 16.11
C THR A 532 -8.45 -16.18 16.57
N LEU A 533 -9.17 -16.35 17.69
CA LEU A 533 -9.90 -15.26 18.34
C LEU A 533 -9.09 -14.57 19.45
N ARG A 534 -7.84 -14.99 19.70
CA ARG A 534 -6.95 -14.26 20.61
C ARG A 534 -6.71 -12.86 20.05
N ASN A 535 -6.80 -11.85 20.92
CA ASN A 535 -6.64 -10.44 20.55
C ASN A 535 -7.61 -9.92 19.49
N ILE A 536 -8.72 -10.61 19.21
CA ILE A 536 -9.66 -10.23 18.14
C ILE A 536 -10.23 -8.81 18.28
N SER A 537 -10.31 -8.28 19.51
CA SER A 537 -10.76 -6.90 19.75
C SER A 537 -9.79 -5.83 19.21
N LEU A 538 -8.57 -6.21 18.84
CA LEU A 538 -7.52 -5.32 18.34
C LEU A 538 -7.35 -5.38 16.83
N THR A 539 -8.14 -6.17 16.10
CA THR A 539 -7.87 -6.53 14.69
C THR A 539 -9.10 -6.34 13.81
N ALA A 540 -9.93 -5.36 14.12
CA ALA A 540 -10.99 -4.93 13.22
C ALA A 540 -10.37 -4.27 11.98
N PRO A 541 -10.98 -4.28 10.78
CA PRO A 541 -12.23 -4.94 10.47
C PRO A 541 -12.05 -6.46 10.26
N TYR A 542 -13.16 -7.19 10.26
CA TYR A 542 -13.17 -8.65 10.37
C TYR A 542 -13.48 -9.34 9.03
N MET A 543 -13.26 -10.66 9.02
CA MET A 543 -13.39 -11.57 7.88
C MET A 543 -12.22 -11.46 6.90
N HIS A 544 -12.15 -12.35 5.91
CA HIS A 544 -11.01 -12.42 4.98
C HIS A 544 -10.78 -11.13 4.17
N ASN A 545 -11.80 -10.29 4.03
CA ASN A 545 -11.82 -9.07 3.22
C ASN A 545 -12.09 -7.79 4.04
N GLY A 546 -12.22 -7.88 5.37
CA GLY A 546 -12.52 -6.70 6.20
C GLY A 546 -13.94 -6.15 6.02
N SER A 547 -14.88 -6.93 5.51
CA SER A 547 -16.25 -6.47 5.20
C SER A 547 -17.10 -6.11 6.42
N LEU A 548 -16.75 -6.58 7.61
CA LEU A 548 -17.50 -6.29 8.84
C LEU A 548 -16.65 -5.45 9.80
N ALA A 549 -17.11 -4.26 10.16
CA ALA A 549 -16.35 -3.31 10.96
C ALA A 549 -16.29 -3.65 12.46
N THR A 550 -17.29 -4.37 12.99
CA THR A 550 -17.43 -4.59 14.45
C THR A 550 -17.68 -6.05 14.81
N LEU A 551 -17.21 -6.48 16.00
CA LEU A 551 -17.52 -7.81 16.55
C LEU A 551 -19.02 -8.05 16.65
N LYS A 552 -19.81 -7.00 16.93
CA LYS A 552 -21.27 -7.11 16.99
C LYS A 552 -21.88 -7.45 15.64
N GLN A 553 -21.35 -6.91 14.53
CA GLN A 553 -21.75 -7.29 13.18
C GLN A 553 -21.35 -8.73 12.86
N VAL A 554 -20.14 -9.16 13.26
CA VAL A 554 -19.68 -10.55 13.10
C VAL A 554 -20.63 -11.53 13.81
N VAL A 555 -20.93 -11.28 15.08
CA VAL A 555 -21.84 -12.15 15.85
C VAL A 555 -23.25 -12.16 15.25
N ARG A 556 -23.75 -11.01 14.78
CA ARG A 556 -25.06 -10.94 14.09
C ARG A 556 -25.08 -11.72 12.77
N PHE A 557 -24.00 -11.66 11.99
CA PHE A 557 -23.85 -12.44 10.76
C PHE A 557 -23.95 -13.95 11.04
N TYR A 558 -23.21 -14.46 12.04
CA TYR A 558 -23.32 -15.87 12.42
C TYR A 558 -24.68 -16.20 13.05
N ASN A 559 -25.29 -15.28 13.81
CA ASN A 559 -26.62 -15.47 14.39
C ASN A 559 -27.71 -15.72 13.32
N GLN A 560 -27.54 -15.13 12.13
CA GLN A 560 -28.41 -15.32 10.97
C GLN A 560 -28.14 -16.62 10.21
N GLY A 561 -27.07 -17.35 10.53
CA GLY A 561 -26.66 -18.56 9.81
C GLY A 561 -25.82 -18.29 8.57
N GLY A 562 -25.05 -17.20 8.55
CA GLY A 562 -24.17 -16.88 7.43
C GLY A 562 -24.93 -16.53 6.14
N THR A 563 -24.39 -16.87 4.98
CA THR A 563 -25.08 -16.71 3.69
C THR A 563 -25.21 -18.05 2.97
N GLU A 564 -26.46 -18.49 2.80
CA GLU A 564 -26.80 -19.78 2.18
C GLU A 564 -26.22 -19.93 0.78
N ASN A 565 -25.56 -21.06 0.53
CA ASN A 565 -25.02 -21.48 -0.76
C ASN A 565 -24.74 -23.00 -0.75
N GLU A 566 -24.49 -23.58 -1.93
CA GLU A 566 -24.29 -25.02 -2.14
C GLU A 566 -23.16 -25.65 -1.30
N ASN A 567 -22.13 -24.87 -0.95
CA ASN A 567 -20.94 -25.33 -0.24
C ASN A 567 -20.85 -24.78 1.18
N LEU A 568 -21.94 -24.26 1.75
CA LEU A 568 -21.96 -23.70 3.11
C LEU A 568 -21.57 -24.78 4.13
N ASP A 569 -20.72 -24.44 5.09
CA ASP A 569 -20.35 -25.37 6.15
C ASP A 569 -21.60 -25.74 6.99
N PRO A 570 -21.93 -27.04 7.19
CA PRO A 570 -23.15 -27.46 7.89
C PRO A 570 -23.28 -26.97 9.34
N ARG A 571 -22.19 -26.54 9.96
CA ARG A 571 -22.21 -25.95 11.31
C ARG A 571 -22.80 -24.55 11.31
N ILE A 572 -22.77 -23.85 10.18
CA ILE A 572 -23.26 -22.48 10.03
C ILE A 572 -24.77 -22.52 9.85
N LYS A 573 -25.49 -22.10 10.89
CA LYS A 573 -26.96 -22.14 10.97
C LYS A 573 -27.49 -21.03 11.86
N PHE A 574 -28.79 -20.75 11.76
CA PHE A 574 -29.46 -19.78 12.63
C PHE A 574 -29.29 -20.13 14.11
N LEU A 575 -28.87 -19.17 14.93
CA LEU A 575 -28.53 -19.40 16.35
C LEU A 575 -29.60 -18.90 17.33
N GLY A 576 -30.53 -18.03 16.89
CA GLY A 576 -31.63 -17.53 17.72
C GLY A 576 -31.18 -16.74 18.95
N LEU A 577 -30.06 -16.01 18.85
CA LEU A 577 -29.54 -15.16 19.92
C LEU A 577 -30.28 -13.81 19.96
N ASN A 578 -30.64 -13.35 21.15
CA ASN A 578 -31.16 -12.01 21.38
C ASN A 578 -30.03 -10.98 21.55
N GLU A 579 -30.37 -9.69 21.61
CA GLU A 579 -29.38 -8.60 21.70
C GLU A 579 -28.53 -8.61 22.98
N THR A 580 -29.06 -9.13 24.09
CA THR A 580 -28.29 -9.30 25.33
C THR A 580 -27.27 -10.41 25.17
N GLU A 581 -27.67 -11.55 24.60
CA GLU A 581 -26.78 -12.70 24.33
C GLU A 581 -25.67 -12.32 23.34
N ILE A 582 -26.00 -11.55 22.29
CA ILE A 582 -25.02 -11.01 21.34
C ILE A 582 -24.01 -10.11 22.06
N SER A 583 -24.48 -9.23 22.94
CA SER A 583 -23.61 -8.31 23.68
C SER A 583 -22.72 -9.05 24.67
N ASP A 584 -23.24 -10.06 25.37
CA ASP A 584 -22.48 -10.93 26.27
C ASP A 584 -21.37 -11.70 25.51
N LEU A 585 -21.65 -12.22 24.32
CA LEU A 585 -20.64 -12.85 23.45
C LEU A 585 -19.55 -11.86 23.04
N VAL A 586 -19.91 -10.63 22.68
CA VAL A 586 -18.92 -9.58 22.35
C VAL A 586 -18.04 -9.25 23.56
N GLU A 587 -18.61 -9.18 24.77
CA GLU A 587 -17.85 -9.00 26.01
C GLU A 587 -16.89 -10.16 26.28
N PHE A 588 -17.31 -11.40 25.97
CA PHE A 588 -16.40 -12.55 26.02
C PHE A 588 -15.25 -12.42 25.02
N LEU A 589 -15.50 -12.07 23.76
CA LEU A 589 -14.44 -11.89 22.76
C LEU A 589 -13.45 -10.78 23.14
N ARG A 590 -13.94 -9.68 23.75
CA ARG A 590 -13.11 -8.61 24.32
C ARG A 590 -12.25 -9.07 25.50
N SER A 591 -12.58 -10.17 26.15
CA SER A 591 -11.80 -10.72 27.25
C SER A 591 -10.59 -11.53 26.81
N LEU A 592 -10.47 -11.83 25.51
CA LEU A 592 -9.41 -12.65 24.89
C LEU A 592 -8.15 -11.85 24.52
N THR A 593 -8.09 -10.56 24.89
CA THR A 593 -6.91 -9.72 24.70
C THR A 593 -5.83 -10.05 25.73
N GLY A 594 -4.64 -10.38 25.26
CA GLY A 594 -3.50 -10.71 26.12
C GLY A 594 -3.09 -9.57 27.05
N ALA A 595 -2.64 -9.90 28.25
CA ALA A 595 -2.20 -8.91 29.23
C ALA A 595 -0.84 -8.29 28.88
N ASN A 596 -0.03 -8.96 28.06
CA ASN A 596 1.31 -8.54 27.66
C ASN A 596 1.35 -7.74 26.34
N ILE A 597 0.21 -7.27 25.81
CA ILE A 597 0.18 -6.46 24.58
C ILE A 597 1.04 -5.20 24.70
N GLY A 598 1.02 -4.52 25.86
CA GLY A 598 1.83 -3.33 26.08
C GLY A 598 3.34 -3.59 25.99
N GLU A 599 3.79 -4.77 26.41
CA GLU A 599 5.19 -5.21 26.30
C GLU A 599 5.59 -5.42 24.84
N LEU A 600 4.76 -6.14 24.06
CA LEU A 600 5.02 -6.40 22.63
C LEU A 600 4.99 -5.11 21.80
N LEU A 601 4.10 -4.17 22.13
CA LEU A 601 4.08 -2.83 21.53
C LEU A 601 5.35 -2.04 21.88
N GLY A 602 5.79 -2.12 23.13
CA GLY A 602 7.05 -1.51 23.57
C GLY A 602 8.25 -2.04 22.79
N ASP A 603 8.33 -3.35 22.55
CA ASP A 603 9.39 -3.94 21.75
C ASP A 603 9.35 -3.46 20.30
N ALA A 604 8.17 -3.44 19.69
CA ALA A 604 7.97 -2.94 18.34
C ALA A 604 8.45 -1.48 18.19
N PHE A 605 8.20 -0.63 19.18
CA PHE A 605 8.66 0.77 19.17
C PHE A 605 10.16 0.93 19.39
N ALA A 606 10.79 -0.04 20.05
CA ALA A 606 12.25 -0.06 20.20
C ALA A 606 12.96 -0.56 18.93
N ALA A 607 12.24 -1.00 17.88
CA ALA A 607 12.85 -1.58 16.69
C ALA A 607 13.43 -0.46 15.81
N PRO A 608 14.65 -0.63 15.27
CA PRO A 608 15.18 0.33 14.32
C PRO A 608 14.35 0.26 13.03
N VAL A 609 13.69 1.36 12.68
CA VAL A 609 13.08 1.51 11.35
C VAL A 609 14.20 1.73 10.35
N GLY A 610 14.18 1.00 9.23
CA GLY A 610 15.25 0.93 8.23
C GLY A 610 15.69 2.23 7.54
N ASP A 611 15.26 3.40 8.03
CA ASP A 611 15.73 4.73 7.62
C ASP A 611 17.04 5.10 8.36
N ILE A 612 17.95 4.15 8.55
CA ILE A 612 19.21 4.40 9.23
C ILE A 612 20.10 5.21 8.29
N ARG A 613 20.27 6.48 8.69
CA ARG A 613 21.01 7.57 8.05
C ARG A 613 22.39 7.22 7.55
#